data_AF-A0A965B5W4-F1
#
_entry.id   AF-A0A965B5W4-F1
#
_cell.length_a   1.000
_cell.length_b   1.000
_cell.length_c   1.000
_cell.angle_alpha   90.00
_cell.angle_beta   90.00
_cell.angle_gamma   90.00
#
_symmetry.space_group_name_H-M   'P 1'
#
loop_
_entity.id
_entity.type
_entity.pdbx_description
1 polymer ?
#
loop_
_entity_poly.entity_id
_entity_poly.type
_entity_poly.pdbx_seq_one_letter_code
_entity_poly.pdbx_strand_id
1 'polypeptide(L)' 'MAHPLSGVRVVEIGDRIAAAYAGKLLRDAGADVIVVEPDGGSSLRRSGQFFDYLAGGKRSVVAT' A
#
# COMPACT_ATOMS: atom_id res chain seq x y z
N MET A 1 5.58 8.73 20.77
CA MET A 1 4.72 9.77 20.15
C MET A 1 3.76 9.06 19.21
N ALA A 2 2.48 9.46 19.18
CA ALA A 2 1.52 8.89 18.23
C ALA A 2 1.80 9.46 16.82
N HIS A 3 1.75 8.61 15.80
CA HIS A 3 1.85 9.07 14.42
C HIS A 3 0.58 9.84 14.01
N PRO A 4 0.65 10.84 13.10
CA PRO A 4 -0.48 11.69 12.74
C PRO A 4 -1.75 10.95 12.25
N LEU A 5 -1.59 9.78 11.62
CA LEU A 5 -2.69 8.97 11.10
C LEU A 5 -2.92 7.67 11.91
N SER A 6 -2.44 7.63 13.16
CA SER A 6 -2.70 6.49 14.04
C SER A 6 -4.21 6.24 14.18
N GLY A 7 -4.66 5.00 13.97
CA GLY A 7 -6.07 4.63 14.04
C GLY A 7 -6.87 4.85 12.74
N VAL A 8 -6.28 5.46 11.72
CA VAL A 8 -6.89 5.61 10.39
C VAL A 8 -6.65 4.35 9.56
N ARG A 9 -7.71 3.83 8.94
CA ARG A 9 -7.64 2.74 7.95
C ARG A 9 -7.84 3.30 6.54
N VAL A 10 -6.98 2.90 5.61
CA VAL A 10 -7.02 3.34 4.21
C VAL A 10 -7.13 2.13 3.30
N VAL A 11 -8.04 2.21 2.33
CA VAL A 11 -8.13 1.23 1.24
C VAL A 11 -7.47 1.85 0.01
N GLU A 12 -6.36 1.26 -0.42
CA GLU A 12 -5.59 1.65 -1.60
C GLU A 12 -6.09 0.86 -2.81
N ILE A 13 -6.71 1.56 -3.76
CA ILE A 13 -7.20 0.99 -5.02
C ILE A 13 -6.41 1.63 -6.15
N GLY A 14 -5.51 0.85 -6.75
CA GLY A 14 -4.66 1.28 -7.86
C GLY A 14 -3.38 0.45 -7.95
N ASP A 15 -2.93 0.16 -9.16
CA ASP A 15 -1.83 -0.77 -9.43
C ASP A 15 -0.57 -0.08 -10.00
N ARG A 16 -0.52 1.25 -9.92
CA ARG A 16 0.57 2.08 -10.46
C ARG A 16 1.33 2.81 -9.36
N ILE A 17 2.53 3.29 -9.72
CA ILE A 17 3.50 3.92 -8.80
C ILE A 17 2.87 5.06 -7.98
N ALA A 18 2.04 5.89 -8.60
CA ALA A 18 1.43 7.04 -7.91
C ALA A 18 0.54 6.60 -6.74
N ALA A 19 -0.34 5.61 -6.95
CA ALA A 19 -1.21 5.07 -5.89
C ALA A 19 -0.39 4.38 -4.80
N ALA A 20 0.59 3.56 -5.21
CA ALA A 20 1.45 2.83 -4.28
C ALA A 20 2.29 3.77 -3.40
N TYR A 21 2.78 4.88 -3.96
CA TYR A 21 3.54 5.89 -3.23
C TYR A 21 2.65 6.73 -2.32
N ALA A 22 1.44 7.09 -2.76
CA ALA A 22 0.47 7.76 -1.88
C ALA A 22 0.14 6.89 -0.66
N GLY A 23 -0.13 5.60 -0.86
CA GLY A 23 -0.36 4.65 0.23
C GLY A 23 0.85 4.49 1.16
N LYS A 24 2.08 4.49 0.60
CA LYS A 24 3.32 4.48 1.38
C LYS A 24 3.42 5.69 2.32
N LEU A 25 3.15 6.90 1.81
CA LEU A 25 3.17 8.13 2.62
C LEU A 25 2.16 8.07 3.77
N LEU A 26 0.95 7.56 3.50
CA LEU A 26 -0.09 7.39 4.53
C LEU A 26 0.33 6.34 5.57
N ARG A 27 0.96 5.24 5.14
CA ARG A 27 1.48 4.21 6.03
C ARG A 27 2.60 4.74 6.93
N ASP A 28 3.52 5.52 6.38
CA ASP A 28 4.62 6.15 7.13
C ASP A 28 4.10 7.17 8.14
N ALA A 29 2.99 7.84 7.83
CA ALA A 29 2.27 8.69 8.74
C ALA A 29 1.40 7.92 9.76
N GLY A 30 1.44 6.58 9.78
CA GLY A 30 0.85 5.73 10.81
C GLY A 30 -0.47 5.04 10.45
N ALA A 31 -0.97 5.21 9.23
CA ALA A 31 -2.22 4.56 8.82
C ALA A 31 -2.08 3.03 8.68
N ASP A 32 -3.20 2.31 8.82
CA ASP A 32 -3.36 0.91 8.44
C ASP A 32 -3.84 0.85 6.99
N VAL A 33 -2.90 0.66 6.07
CA VAL A 33 -3.14 0.68 4.61
C VAL A 33 -3.35 -0.73 4.08
N ILE A 34 -4.47 -0.95 3.40
CA ILE A 34 -4.85 -2.20 2.77
C ILE A 34 -4.93 -1.98 1.27
N VAL A 35 -4.08 -2.68 0.52
CA VAL A 35 -4.08 -2.66 -0.94
C VAL A 35 -5.09 -3.68 -1.46
N VAL A 36 -5.98 -3.23 -2.34
CA VAL A 36 -6.86 -4.11 -3.11
C VAL A 36 -6.14 -4.44 -4.40
N GLU A 37 -5.75 -5.70 -4.54
CA GLU A 37 -5.05 -6.18 -5.72
C GLU A 37 -5.99 -6.95 -6.66
N PRO A 38 -5.75 -6.86 -7.98
CA PRO A 38 -6.42 -7.73 -8.94
C PRO A 38 -5.96 -9.19 -8.76
N ASP A 39 -6.69 -10.12 -9.37
CA ASP A 39 -6.24 -11.50 -9.51
C ASP A 39 -4.85 -11.55 -10.17
N GLY A 40 -3.91 -12.25 -9.54
CA GLY A 40 -2.50 -12.30 -9.96
C GLY A 40 -1.62 -11.19 -9.38
N GLY A 41 -2.20 -10.24 -8.63
CA GLY A 41 -1.48 -9.21 -7.89
C GLY A 41 -1.09 -7.99 -8.71
N SER A 42 -0.64 -6.94 -8.01
CA SER A 42 -0.20 -5.69 -8.61
C SER A 42 0.93 -5.90 -9.61
N SER A 43 0.85 -5.18 -10.75
CA SER A 43 1.90 -5.19 -11.77
C SER A 43 3.27 -4.76 -11.23
N LEU A 44 3.29 -3.97 -10.15
CA LEU A 44 4.50 -3.50 -9.46
C LEU A 44 5.26 -4.63 -8.77
N ARG A 45 4.66 -5.79 -8.48
CA ARG A 45 5.37 -6.94 -7.87
C ARG A 45 6.59 -7.39 -8.67
N ARG A 46 6.61 -7.11 -9.98
CA ARG A 46 7.74 -7.41 -10.87
C ARG A 46 8.89 -6.41 -10.78
N SER A 47 8.74 -5.34 -10.00
CA SER A 47 9.74 -4.27 -9.84
C SER A 47 10.76 -4.54 -8.72
N GLY A 48 10.77 -5.73 -8.12
CA GLY A 48 11.77 -6.15 -7.14
C GLY A 48 11.85 -5.23 -5.93
N GLN A 49 13.05 -4.74 -5.59
CA GLN A 49 13.27 -3.87 -4.41
C GLN A 49 12.41 -2.60 -4.42
N PHE A 50 12.01 -2.11 -5.60
CA PHE A 50 11.11 -0.97 -5.69
C PHE A 50 9.70 -1.29 -5.19
N PHE A 51 9.22 -2.52 -5.45
CA PHE A 51 7.99 -3.02 -4.84
C PHE A 51 8.12 -3.11 -3.33
N ASP A 52 9.22 -3.67 -2.82
CA ASP A 52 9.42 -3.83 -1.38
C ASP A 52 9.38 -2.48 -0.65
N TYR A 53 9.99 -1.45 -1.24
CA TYR A 53 9.91 -0.09 -0.73
C TYR A 53 8.47 0.44 -0.70
N LEU A 54 7.74 0.34 -1.82
CA LEU A 54 6.38 0.88 -1.92
C LEU A 54 5.35 0.09 -1.12
N ALA A 55 5.52 -1.23 -1.00
CA ALA A 55 4.63 -2.16 -0.30
C ALA A 55 4.92 -2.25 1.21
N GLY A 56 6.07 -1.74 1.66
CA GLY A 56 6.57 -1.86 3.02
C GLY A 56 5.52 -1.55 4.08
N GLY A 57 5.19 -2.56 4.89
CA GLY A 57 4.27 -2.44 6.02
C GLY A 57 2.79 -2.32 5.65
N LYS A 58 2.42 -2.36 4.37
CA LYS A 58 1.02 -2.40 3.92
C LYS A 58 0.50 -3.84 3.94
N ARG A 59 -0.80 -4.01 4.12
CA ARG A 59 -1.50 -5.29 3.96
C ARG A 59 -2.09 -5.37 2.56
N SER A 60 -2.28 -6.56 2.01
CA SER A 60 -2.92 -6.74 0.70
C SER A 60 -4.03 -7.78 0.76
N VAL A 61 -5.09 -7.55 0.00
CA VAL A 61 -6.17 -8.51 -0.25
C VAL A 61 -6.43 -8.61 -1.75
N VAL A 62 -6.80 -9.80 -2.21
CA VAL A 62 -7.33 -9.99 -3.58
C VAL A 62 -8.84 -9.84 -3.50
N ALA A 63 -9.42 -9.01 -4.37
CA ALA A 63 -10.86 -8.87 -4.48
C ALA A 63 -11.32 -9.57 -5.77
N THR A 64 -12.03 -10.69 -5.60
CA THR A 64 -12.62 -11.53 -6.67
C THR A 64 -14.08 -11.15 -6.92
#